data_AF-A0A538PQ01-F1
#
_entry.id   AF-A0A538PQ01-F1
#
_cell.length_a   1.000
_cell.length_b   1.000
_cell.length_c   1.000
_cell.angle_alpha   90.00
_cell.angle_beta   90.00
_cell.angle_gamma   90.00
#
_symmetry.space_group_name_H-M   'P 1'
#
loop_
_entity.id
_entity.type
_entity.pdbx_description
1 polymer ?
#
loop_
_entity_poly.entity_id
_entity_poly.type
_entity_poly.pdbx_seq_one_letter_code
_entity_poly.pdbx_strand_id
1 'polypeptide(L)'
;MRFAASVEAAFRAALIESFNGLPLCDRNLLRFHYFHGLGPDQLAEMFGSHRAAVVRQLARIRERVLRDTRRGLAARLPLDRDRLDHLLDVARARFDPAIASVLRYT
;
A
#
# COMPACT_ATOMS: atom_id res chain seq x y z
N MET A 1 3.46 22.98 -12.36
CA MET A 1 2.48 21.87 -12.17
C MET A 1 2.91 20.51 -12.75
N ARG A 2 3.70 20.41 -13.86
CA ARG A 2 4.08 19.12 -14.47
C ARG A 2 4.88 18.15 -13.58
N PHE A 3 5.70 18.65 -12.66
CA PHE A 3 6.51 17.79 -11.77
C PHE A 3 5.66 16.99 -10.78
N ALA A 4 4.69 17.64 -10.12
CA ALA A 4 3.80 16.97 -9.17
C ALA A 4 2.96 15.87 -9.83
N ALA A 5 2.45 16.12 -11.04
CA ALA A 5 1.71 15.12 -11.81
C ALA A 5 2.57 13.88 -12.18
N SER A 6 3.85 14.10 -12.51
CA SER A 6 4.80 13.02 -12.77
C SER A 6 5.12 12.19 -11.53
N VAL A 7 5.20 12.84 -10.36
CA VAL A 7 5.44 12.16 -9.08
C VAL A 7 4.24 11.31 -8.70
N GLU A 8 3.02 11.84 -8.82
CA GLU A 8 1.79 11.11 -8.52
C GLU A 8 1.63 9.87 -9.42
N ALA A 9 1.88 10.02 -10.71
CA ALA A 9 1.86 8.90 -11.66
C ALA A 9 2.91 7.83 -11.31
N ALA A 10 4.14 8.24 -10.97
CA ALA A 10 5.20 7.32 -10.55
C ALA A 10 4.85 6.60 -9.25
N PHE A 11 4.25 7.30 -8.28
CA PHE A 11 3.79 6.71 -7.03
C PHE A 11 2.68 5.69 -7.27
N ARG A 12 1.66 6.04 -8.06
CA ARG A 12 0.56 5.13 -8.41
C ARG A 12 1.10 3.88 -9.10
N ALA A 13 2.01 4.02 -10.07
CA ALA A 13 2.62 2.87 -10.76
C ALA A 13 3.39 1.97 -9.79
N ALA A 14 4.26 2.54 -8.95
CA ALA A 14 5.04 1.80 -7.96
C ALA A 14 4.14 1.10 -6.92
N LEU A 15 3.04 1.74 -6.51
CA LEU A 15 2.07 1.17 -5.59
C LEU A 15 1.30 0.00 -6.21
N ILE A 16 0.85 0.13 -7.46
CA ILE A 16 0.19 -0.95 -8.21
C ILE A 16 1.11 -2.15 -8.36
N GLU A 17 2.36 -1.93 -8.77
CA GLU A 17 3.36 -3.01 -8.89
C GLU A 17 3.63 -3.70 -7.56
N SER A 18 3.78 -2.91 -6.50
CA SER A 18 3.98 -3.41 -5.16
C SER A 18 2.80 -4.26 -4.68
N PHE A 19 1.57 -3.78 -4.91
CA PHE A 19 0.34 -4.51 -4.59
C PHE A 19 0.23 -5.80 -5.40
N ASN A 20 0.51 -5.75 -6.70
CA ASN A 20 0.45 -6.92 -7.59
C ASN A 20 1.50 -7.97 -7.24
N GLY A 21 2.65 -7.57 -6.68
CA GLY A 21 3.69 -8.48 -6.19
C GLY A 21 3.37 -9.17 -4.85
N LEU A 22 2.25 -8.85 -4.21
CA LEU A 22 1.79 -9.56 -3.02
C LEU A 22 1.19 -10.94 -3.38
N PRO A 23 1.33 -11.95 -2.50
CA PRO A 23 0.58 -13.18 -2.57
C PRO A 23 -0.93 -12.91 -2.67
N LEU A 24 -1.66 -13.78 -3.37
CA LEU A 24 -3.10 -13.61 -3.57
C LEU A 24 -3.86 -13.44 -2.24
N CYS A 25 -3.51 -14.23 -1.21
CA CYS A 25 -4.13 -14.14 0.11
C CYS A 25 -3.92 -12.75 0.75
N ASP A 26 -2.71 -12.20 0.68
CA ASP A 26 -2.40 -10.87 1.22
C ASP A 26 -3.14 -9.76 0.45
N ARG A 27 -3.28 -9.89 -0.88
CA ARG A 27 -4.09 -8.96 -1.68
C ARG A 27 -5.57 -9.00 -1.29
N ASN A 28 -6.11 -10.20 -1.08
CA ASN A 28 -7.49 -10.38 -0.67
C ASN A 28 -7.73 -9.78 0.73
N LEU A 29 -6.81 -9.99 1.67
CA LEU A 29 -6.90 -9.40 3.00
C LEU A 29 -6.97 -7.86 2.93
N LEU A 30 -6.14 -7.23 2.10
CA LEU A 30 -6.20 -5.78 1.87
C LEU A 30 -7.51 -5.34 1.19
N ARG A 31 -8.00 -6.08 0.19
CA ARG A 31 -9.29 -5.80 -0.47
C ARG A 31 -10.44 -5.83 0.52
N PHE A 32 -10.55 -6.89 1.30
CA PHE A 32 -11.60 -7.00 2.29
C PHE A 32 -11.51 -5.93 3.37
N HIS A 33 -10.30 -5.57 3.81
CA HIS A 33 -10.12 -4.52 4.79
C HIS A 33 -10.49 -3.12 4.24
N TYR A 34 -9.87 -2.71 3.13
CA TYR A 34 -9.95 -1.32 2.66
C TYR A 34 -11.07 -1.04 1.66
N PHE A 35 -11.50 -2.04 0.89
CA PHE A 35 -12.58 -1.86 -0.09
C PHE A 35 -13.94 -2.26 0.51
N HIS A 36 -14.00 -3.39 1.21
CA HIS A 36 -15.23 -3.85 1.86
C HIS A 36 -15.41 -3.33 3.30
N GLY A 37 -14.42 -2.64 3.85
CA GLY A 37 -14.50 -2.03 5.18
C GLY A 37 -14.49 -3.04 6.34
N LEU A 38 -14.06 -4.29 6.09
CA LEU A 38 -14.07 -5.32 7.14
C LEU A 38 -13.01 -5.03 8.20
N GLY A 39 -13.43 -5.04 9.46
CA GLY A 39 -12.54 -4.90 10.61
C GLY A 39 -11.69 -6.16 10.85
N PRO A 40 -10.64 -6.08 11.69
CA PRO A 40 -9.76 -7.23 11.98
C PRO A 40 -10.49 -8.46 12.55
N ASP A 41 -11.57 -8.25 13.29
CA ASP A 41 -12.39 -9.33 13.86
C ASP A 41 -13.18 -10.08 12.79
N GLN A 42 -13.83 -9.35 11.87
CA GLN A 42 -14.57 -9.94 10.74
C GLN A 42 -13.62 -10.66 9.77
N LEU A 43 -12.42 -10.11 9.55
CA LEU A 43 -11.40 -10.76 8.75
C LEU A 43 -10.87 -12.03 9.43
N ALA A 44 -10.68 -12.01 10.75
CA ALA A 44 -10.24 -13.19 11.48
C ALA A 44 -11.26 -14.34 11.36
N GLU A 45 -12.55 -14.03 11.49
CA GLU A 45 -13.62 -15.01 11.26
C GLU A 45 -13.61 -15.54 9.83
N MET A 46 -13.60 -14.65 8.83
CA MET A 46 -13.67 -15.03 7.41
C MET A 46 -12.48 -15.88 6.95
N PHE A 47 -11.29 -15.65 7.49
CA PHE A 47 -10.08 -16.40 7.15
C PHE A 47 -9.78 -17.56 8.12
N GLY A 48 -10.66 -17.85 9.09
CA GLY A 48 -10.43 -18.89 10.09
C GLY A 48 -9.16 -18.68 10.92
N SER A 49 -8.87 -17.41 11.26
CA SER A 49 -7.64 -16.98 11.94
C SER A 49 -7.95 -16.28 13.27
N HIS A 50 -6.91 -15.87 13.99
CA HIS A 50 -7.04 -15.08 15.20
C HIS A 50 -6.92 -13.59 14.90
N ARG A 51 -7.72 -12.75 15.57
CA ARG A 51 -7.64 -11.27 15.47
C ARG A 51 -6.21 -10.75 15.52
N ALA A 52 -5.42 -11.20 16.49
CA ALA A 52 -4.04 -10.76 16.67
C ALA A 52 -3.14 -11.16 15.48
N ALA A 53 -3.40 -12.32 14.85
CA ALA A 53 -2.67 -12.74 13.66
C ALA A 53 -3.03 -11.88 12.45
N VAL A 54 -4.31 -11.58 12.25
CA VAL A 54 -4.79 -10.67 11.18
C VAL A 54 -4.20 -9.27 11.33
N VAL A 55 -4.23 -8.70 12.54
CA VAL A 55 -3.63 -7.37 12.80
C VAL A 55 -2.14 -7.36 12.46
N ARG A 56 -1.38 -8.37 12.90
CA ARG A 56 0.05 -8.49 12.57
C ARG A 56 0.29 -8.68 11.07
N GLN A 57 -0.57 -9.44 10.40
CA GLN A 57 -0.49 -9.66 8.96
C GLN A 57 -0.77 -8.39 8.18
N LEU A 58 -1.83 -7.64 8.52
CA LEU A 58 -2.12 -6.33 7.92
C LEU A 58 -0.96 -5.35 8.10
N ALA A 59 -0.37 -5.28 9.29
CA ALA A 59 0.79 -4.44 9.55
C ALA A 59 1.99 -4.83 8.67
N ARG A 60 2.33 -6.13 8.63
CA ARG A 60 3.43 -6.66 7.80
C ARG A 60 3.20 -6.43 6.30
N ILE A 61 1.97 -6.63 5.80
CA ILE A 61 1.64 -6.36 4.41
C ILE A 61 1.81 -4.87 4.12
N ARG A 62 1.30 -3.97 4.98
CA ARG A 62 1.43 -2.53 4.82
C ARG A 62 2.90 -2.10 4.76
N GLU A 63 3.74 -2.60 5.66
CA GLU A 63 5.18 -2.32 5.66
C GLU A 63 5.86 -2.80 4.37
N ARG A 64 5.50 -4.00 3.90
CA ARG A 64 5.99 -4.53 2.63
C ARG A 64 5.60 -3.64 1.46
N VAL A 65 4.33 -3.22 1.38
CA VAL A 65 3.87 -2.38 0.28
C VAL A 65 4.57 -1.02 0.31
N LEU A 66 4.73 -0.41 1.49
CA LEU A 66 5.48 0.85 1.65
C LEU A 66 6.93 0.72 1.16
N ARG A 67 7.62 -0.32 1.61
CA ARG A 67 9.02 -0.56 1.25
C ARG A 67 9.19 -0.79 -0.26
N ASP A 68 8.34 -1.61 -0.85
CA ASP A 68 8.43 -1.97 -2.26
C ASP A 68 8.00 -0.78 -3.15
N THR A 69 7.02 0.02 -2.71
CA THR A 69 6.65 1.29 -3.36
C THR A 69 7.80 2.30 -3.31
N ARG A 70 8.48 2.45 -2.16
CA ARG A 70 9.69 3.29 -2.02
C ARG A 70 10.78 2.88 -3.01
N ARG A 71 11.04 1.58 -3.12
CA ARG A 71 12.02 1.04 -4.08
C ARG A 71 11.61 1.37 -5.52
N GLY A 72 10.33 1.20 -5.86
CA GLY A 72 9.81 1.52 -7.19
C GLY A 72 9.88 3.01 -7.52
N LEU A 73 9.64 3.89 -6.55
CA LEU A 73 9.76 5.33 -6.73
C LEU A 73 11.22 5.77 -6.93
N ALA A 74 12.14 5.26 -6.11
CA ALA A 74 13.57 5.56 -6.21
C ALA A 74 14.15 5.19 -7.57
N ALA A 75 13.64 4.12 -8.20
CA ALA A 75 14.07 3.69 -9.53
C ALA A 75 13.51 4.59 -10.67
N ARG A 76 12.45 5.36 -10.42
CA ARG A 76 11.74 6.16 -11.44
C ARG A 76 12.03 7.65 -11.36
N LEU A 77 12.35 8.15 -10.17
CA LEU A 77 12.54 9.57 -9.92
C LEU A 77 14.01 9.83 -9.57
N PRO A 78 14.69 10.75 -10.26
CA PRO A 78 16.03 11.20 -9.89
C PRO A 78 15.93 12.17 -8.69
N LEU A 79 15.50 11.64 -7.54
CA LEU A 79 15.41 12.38 -6.28
C LEU A 79 16.58 12.03 -5.38
N ASP A 80 17.11 13.05 -4.72
CA ASP A 80 17.96 12.83 -3.55
C ASP A 80 17.18 12.11 -2.44
N ARG A 81 17.91 11.45 -1.54
CA ARG A 81 17.34 10.60 -0.49
C ARG A 81 16.40 11.39 0.43
N ASP A 82 16.72 12.63 0.73
CA ASP A 82 15.97 13.47 1.67
C ASP A 82 14.61 13.91 1.09
N ARG A 83 14.57 14.29 -0.19
CA ARG A 83 13.31 14.56 -0.89
C ARG A 83 12.45 13.32 -1.04
N LEU A 84 13.07 12.18 -1.34
CA LEU A 84 12.34 10.92 -1.41
C LEU A 84 11.72 10.58 -0.04
N ASP A 85 12.46 10.76 1.06
CA ASP A 85 11.99 10.47 2.42
C ASP A 85 10.86 11.42 2.85
N HIS A 86 10.99 12.71 2.56
CA HIS A 86 9.90 13.68 2.81
C HIS A 86 8.64 13.38 1.99
N LEU A 87 8.79 12.91 0.74
CA LEU A 87 7.66 12.53 -0.10
C LEU A 87 6.98 11.25 0.41
N LEU A 88 7.77 10.33 0.94
CA LEU A 88 7.30 9.09 1.52
C LEU A 88 6.62 9.28 2.87
N ASP A 89 7.05 10.24 3.69
CA ASP A 89 6.36 10.57 4.94
C ASP A 89 4.96 11.13 4.68
N VAL A 90 4.84 12.02 3.69
CA VAL A 90 3.54 12.50 3.21
C VAL A 90 2.72 11.34 2.63
N ALA A 91 3.34 10.44 1.88
CA ALA A 91 2.68 9.26 1.34
C ALA A 91 2.24 8.28 2.44
N ARG A 92 3.00 8.13 3.54
CA ARG A 92 2.70 7.24 4.67
C ARG A 92 1.45 7.69 5.43
N ALA A 93 1.25 9.01 5.54
CA ALA A 93 0.02 9.60 6.08
C ALA A 93 -1.19 9.45 5.14
N ARG A 94 -0.94 9.36 3.82
CA ARG A 94 -1.99 9.16 2.80
C ARG A 94 -2.07 7.73 2.27
N PHE A 95 -1.40 6.79 2.93
CA PHE A 95 -1.17 5.47 2.37
C PHE A 95 -2.41 4.59 2.35
N ASP A 96 -3.21 4.63 3.42
CA ASP A 96 -4.45 3.86 3.49
C ASP A 96 -5.49 4.38 2.47
N PRO A 97 -5.71 5.71 2.34
CA PRO A 97 -6.50 6.25 1.24
C PRO A 97 -5.96 5.87 -0.16
N ALA A 98 -4.64 5.83 -0.34
CA ALA A 98 -4.02 5.48 -1.62
C ALA A 98 -4.20 3.99 -1.97
N ILE A 99 -4.02 3.08 -1.02
CA ILE A 99 -4.34 1.65 -1.18
C ILE A 99 -5.82 1.49 -1.54
N ALA A 100 -6.71 2.11 -0.78
CA ALA A 100 -8.14 2.06 -1.05
C ALA A 100 -8.47 2.60 -2.46
N SER A 101 -7.76 3.64 -2.92
CA SER A 101 -7.93 4.15 -4.27
C SER A 101 -7.44 3.19 -5.34
N VAL A 102 -6.29 2.54 -5.20
CA VAL A 102 -5.78 1.58 -6.19
C VAL A 102 -6.74 0.39 -6.33
N LEU A 103 -7.24 -0.10 -5.20
CA LEU A 103 -8.18 -1.22 -5.16
C LEU A 103 -9.51 -0.95 -5.85
N ARG A 104 -9.92 0.32 -5.99
CA ARG A 104 -11.13 0.70 -6.75
C ARG A 104 -10.98 0.55 -8.27
N TYR A 105 -9.76 0.49 -8.80
CA TYR A 105 -9.48 0.47 -10.24
C TYR A 105 -8.89 -0.86 -10.74
N THR A 106 -8.84 -1.90 -9.90
CA THR A 106 -8.28 -3.23 -10.21
C THR A 106 -9.21 -4.36 -9.81
#